data_AF-R1ENN7-F1
#
_entry.id   AF-R1ENN7-F1
#
_cell.length_a   1.000
_cell.length_b   1.000
_cell.length_c   1.000
_cell.angle_alpha   90.00
_cell.angle_beta   90.00
_cell.angle_gamma   90.00
#
_symmetry.space_group_name_H-M   'P 1'
#
loop_
_entity.id
_entity.type
_entity.pdbx_description
1 polymer ?
#
loop_
_entity_poly.entity_id
_entity_poly.type
_entity_poly.pdbx_seq_one_letter_code
_entity_poly.pdbx_strand_id
1 'polypeptide(L)'
;MAKEAGLDGSGDSSGLMIESVVDPLLLAALAGTKLAVMFCLYSIEGWRWSEEHQVPAKEEMQLLYRKDPEAWILEVLRLCAPVAGTHKVLPESTRLPFLRGSRDFPAGTIVTASIPDAHVDPSAFEDPMAFRPGRCPKDRYLIWNGPFGGAAPRHCPGESIALKLCEVFTTAYLDRQVDSQA
;
A
#
# COMPACT_ATOMS: atom_id res chain seq x y z
N MET A 1 -42.06 -8.56 -7.49
CA MET A 1 -42.27 -8.74 -6.03
C MET A 1 -41.07 -9.47 -5.48
N ALA A 2 -40.09 -8.73 -4.97
CA ALA A 2 -38.96 -9.31 -4.27
C ALA A 2 -39.41 -9.74 -2.87
N LYS A 3 -39.05 -10.95 -2.46
CA LYS A 3 -39.26 -11.46 -1.11
C LYS A 3 -38.39 -10.63 -0.18
N GLU A 4 -39.00 -9.80 0.66
CA GLU A 4 -38.31 -9.22 1.82
C GLU A 4 -37.85 -10.39 2.70
N ALA A 5 -36.53 -10.56 2.81
CA ALA A 5 -35.96 -11.41 3.84
C ALA A 5 -36.20 -10.69 5.17
N GLY A 6 -37.24 -11.11 5.88
CA GLY A 6 -37.46 -10.71 7.26
C GLY A 6 -36.26 -11.16 8.10
N LEU A 7 -35.51 -10.19 8.60
CA LEU A 7 -34.59 -10.40 9.70
C LEU A 7 -35.46 -10.54 10.95
N ASP A 8 -35.59 -11.76 11.43
CA ASP A 8 -36.20 -12.07 12.71
C ASP A 8 -35.37 -11.46 13.84
N GLY A 9 -35.99 -10.56 14.59
CA GLY A 9 -35.35 -9.79 15.68
C GLY A 9 -34.99 -10.59 16.93
N SER A 10 -34.59 -11.85 16.79
CA SER A 10 -34.14 -12.73 17.89
C SER A 10 -32.73 -13.31 17.69
N GLY A 11 -32.03 -12.96 16.61
CA GLY A 11 -30.62 -13.33 16.40
C GLY A 11 -29.66 -12.41 17.16
N ASP A 12 -28.55 -12.96 17.65
CA ASP A 12 -27.45 -12.24 18.28
C ASP A 12 -26.87 -11.17 17.33
N SER A 13 -27.48 -9.97 17.36
CA SER A 13 -27.10 -8.83 16.52
C SER A 13 -25.66 -8.37 16.75
N SER A 14 -25.09 -8.64 17.94
CA SER A 14 -23.68 -8.39 18.22
C SER A 14 -22.76 -9.35 17.47
N GLY A 15 -23.10 -10.64 17.39
CA GLY A 15 -22.35 -11.62 16.61
C GLY A 15 -22.27 -11.27 15.12
N LEU A 16 -23.41 -10.95 14.51
CA LEU A 16 -23.48 -10.54 13.09
C LEU A 16 -22.70 -9.25 12.82
N MET A 17 -22.71 -8.29 13.76
CA MET A 17 -21.93 -7.06 13.64
C MET A 17 -20.42 -7.34 13.73
N ILE A 18 -19.98 -8.25 14.60
CA ILE A 18 -18.57 -8.64 14.71
C ILE A 18 -18.11 -9.31 13.41
N GLU A 19 -18.83 -10.30 12.89
CA GLU A 19 -18.48 -11.01 11.65
C GLU A 19 -18.42 -10.04 10.46
N SER A 20 -19.40 -9.12 10.35
CA SER A 20 -19.44 -8.11 9.29
C SER A 20 -18.24 -7.15 9.26
N VAL A 21 -17.50 -7.05 10.37
CA VAL A 21 -16.29 -6.25 10.49
C VAL A 21 -15.05 -7.11 10.35
N VAL A 22 -15.01 -8.29 10.99
CA VAL A 22 -13.84 -9.16 11.04
C VAL A 22 -13.54 -9.77 9.67
N ASP A 23 -14.54 -10.32 8.98
CA ASP A 23 -14.34 -10.99 7.70
C ASP A 23 -13.72 -10.07 6.62
N PRO A 24 -14.24 -8.85 6.37
CA PRO A 24 -13.62 -7.97 5.39
C PRO A 24 -12.24 -7.47 5.84
N LEU A 25 -12.01 -7.30 7.14
CA LEU A 25 -10.67 -6.94 7.66
C LEU A 25 -9.66 -8.05 7.41
N LEU A 26 -10.02 -9.31 7.65
CA LEU A 26 -9.15 -10.46 7.39
C LEU A 26 -8.86 -10.60 5.90
N LEU A 27 -9.87 -10.46 5.03
CA LEU A 27 -9.69 -10.49 3.58
C LEU A 27 -8.75 -9.37 3.11
N ALA A 28 -8.99 -8.14 3.56
CA ALA A 28 -8.18 -6.98 3.19
C ALA A 28 -6.73 -7.12 3.70
N ALA A 29 -6.56 -7.56 4.96
CA ALA A 29 -5.25 -7.80 5.54
C ALA A 29 -4.50 -8.89 4.77
N LEU A 30 -5.16 -10.01 4.44
CA LEU A 30 -4.53 -11.10 3.70
C LEU A 30 -4.12 -10.66 2.30
N ALA A 31 -5.02 -10.05 1.53
CA ALA A 31 -4.75 -9.67 0.15
C ALA A 31 -3.64 -8.60 0.06
N GLY A 32 -3.78 -7.50 0.82
CA GLY A 32 -2.83 -6.39 0.80
C GLY A 32 -1.46 -6.77 1.37
N THR A 33 -1.43 -7.41 2.55
CA THR A 33 -0.17 -7.76 3.22
C THR A 33 0.58 -8.86 2.48
N LYS A 34 -0.12 -9.85 1.90
CA LYS A 34 0.52 -10.87 1.06
C LYS A 34 1.28 -10.23 -0.10
N LEU A 35 0.65 -9.30 -0.83
CA LEU A 35 1.31 -8.61 -1.94
C LEU A 35 2.49 -7.76 -1.45
N ALA A 36 2.34 -7.04 -0.34
CA ALA A 36 3.41 -6.25 0.26
C ALA A 36 4.64 -7.11 0.61
N VAL A 37 4.43 -8.24 1.31
CA VAL A 37 5.50 -9.20 1.64
C VAL A 37 6.12 -9.78 0.37
N MET A 38 5.30 -10.19 -0.60
CA MET A 38 5.82 -10.71 -1.88
C MET A 38 6.69 -9.68 -2.60
N PHE A 39 6.28 -8.41 -2.65
CA PHE A 39 7.09 -7.36 -3.27
C PHE A 39 8.41 -7.12 -2.54
N CYS A 40 8.42 -7.19 -1.20
CA CYS A 40 9.66 -7.16 -0.43
C CYS A 40 10.57 -8.35 -0.80
N LEU A 41 10.06 -9.57 -0.80
CA LEU A 41 10.86 -10.76 -1.12
C LEU A 41 11.35 -10.81 -2.57
N TYR A 42 10.60 -10.25 -3.53
CA TYR A 42 11.11 -10.10 -4.90
C TYR A 42 12.19 -9.02 -4.97
N SER A 43 11.96 -7.88 -4.33
CA SER A 43 12.90 -6.75 -4.36
C SER A 43 14.22 -7.08 -3.68
N ILE A 44 14.21 -7.87 -2.60
CA ILE A 44 15.43 -8.28 -1.89
C ILE A 44 16.31 -9.22 -2.74
N GLU A 45 15.71 -9.91 -3.72
CA GLU A 45 16.40 -10.73 -4.70
C GLU A 45 16.85 -9.94 -5.95
N GLY A 46 16.65 -8.62 -5.96
CA GLY A 46 16.89 -7.78 -7.14
C GLY A 46 15.84 -7.97 -8.24
N TRP A 47 14.74 -8.68 -7.94
CA TRP A 47 13.72 -9.00 -8.93
C TRP A 47 12.69 -7.87 -9.00
N ARG A 48 12.51 -7.36 -10.22
CA ARG A 48 11.23 -7.05 -10.91
C ARG A 48 11.30 -5.84 -11.84
N TRP A 49 12.34 -5.00 -11.78
CA TRP A 49 12.40 -3.76 -12.58
C TRP A 49 13.81 -3.24 -12.94
N SER A 50 14.84 -4.10 -12.95
CA SER A 50 16.25 -3.67 -12.98
C SER A 50 16.67 -2.82 -14.19
N GLU A 51 16.05 -3.00 -15.36
CA GLU A 51 16.41 -2.22 -16.56
C GLU A 51 15.68 -0.87 -16.69
N GLU A 52 14.46 -0.73 -16.16
CA GLU A 52 13.64 0.47 -16.32
C GLU A 52 13.69 1.41 -15.11
N HIS A 53 13.97 0.90 -13.90
CA HIS A 53 13.81 1.64 -12.65
C HIS A 53 15.13 1.89 -11.89
N GLN A 54 16.29 1.70 -12.53
CA GLN A 54 17.61 1.86 -11.87
C GLN A 54 17.67 1.13 -10.51
N VAL A 55 17.16 -0.09 -10.46
CA VAL A 55 17.10 -0.87 -9.20
C VAL A 55 18.50 -1.41 -8.89
N PRO A 56 18.99 -1.27 -7.65
CA PRO A 56 20.24 -1.85 -7.22
C PRO A 56 20.35 -3.35 -7.45
N ALA A 57 21.58 -3.85 -7.55
CA ALA A 57 21.84 -5.29 -7.58
C ALA A 57 21.40 -5.96 -6.27
N LYS A 58 21.19 -7.28 -6.29
CA LYS A 58 20.75 -8.07 -5.13
C LYS A 58 21.55 -7.75 -3.87
N GLU A 59 22.88 -7.76 -3.94
CA GLU A 59 23.78 -7.54 -2.80
C GLU A 59 23.57 -6.14 -2.20
N GLU A 60 23.38 -5.14 -3.07
CA GLU A 60 23.12 -3.77 -2.65
C GLU A 60 21.70 -3.63 -2.04
N MET A 61 20.69 -4.28 -2.62
CA MET A 61 19.34 -4.33 -2.04
C MET A 61 19.35 -4.91 -0.62
N GLN A 62 20.09 -5.99 -0.41
CA GLN A 62 20.26 -6.61 0.89
C GLN A 62 21.01 -5.70 1.88
N LEU A 63 22.04 -4.98 1.42
CA LEU A 63 22.77 -4.02 2.25
C LEU A 63 21.88 -2.84 2.67
N LEU A 64 21.11 -2.28 1.73
CA LEU A 64 20.18 -1.19 1.98
C LEU A 64 19.09 -1.61 2.98
N TYR A 65 18.53 -2.82 2.83
CA TYR A 65 17.56 -3.36 3.77
C TYR A 65 18.13 -3.46 5.19
N ARG A 66 19.32 -4.05 5.35
CA ARG A 66 19.96 -4.19 6.68
C ARG A 66 20.26 -2.85 7.34
N LYS A 67 20.51 -1.80 6.55
CA LYS A 67 20.79 -0.45 7.06
C LYS A 67 19.55 0.20 7.68
N ASP A 68 18.41 0.11 7.01
CA ASP A 68 17.14 0.67 7.48
C ASP A 68 15.95 -0.11 6.86
N PRO A 69 15.43 -1.14 7.55
CA PRO A 69 14.36 -1.98 7.03
C PRO A 69 13.07 -1.20 6.75
N GLU A 70 12.72 -0.23 7.60
CA GLU A 70 11.49 0.54 7.44
C GLU A 70 11.57 1.43 6.19
N ALA A 71 12.63 2.22 6.06
CA ALA A 71 12.82 3.08 4.89
C ALA A 71 12.90 2.27 3.60
N TRP A 72 13.50 1.08 3.66
CA TRP A 72 13.58 0.17 2.53
C TRP A 72 12.20 -0.39 2.14
N ILE A 73 11.41 -0.86 3.11
CA ILE A 73 10.05 -1.39 2.86
C ILE A 73 9.16 -0.30 2.28
N LEU A 74 9.21 0.92 2.84
CA LEU A 74 8.46 2.06 2.32
C LEU A 74 8.79 2.35 0.86
N GLU A 75 10.08 2.30 0.49
CA GLU A 75 10.50 2.54 -0.89
C GLU A 75 10.12 1.41 -1.85
N VAL A 76 10.15 0.15 -1.38
CA VAL A 76 9.63 -0.99 -2.16
C VAL A 76 8.14 -0.81 -2.43
N LEU A 77 7.35 -0.51 -1.40
CA LEU A 77 5.91 -0.38 -1.55
C LEU A 77 5.48 0.91 -2.28
N ARG A 78 6.37 1.91 -2.35
CA ARG A 78 6.19 3.08 -3.22
C ARG A 78 6.28 2.69 -4.70
N LEU A 79 7.31 1.93 -5.09
CA LEU A 79 7.48 1.48 -6.48
C LEU A 79 6.54 0.31 -6.84
N CYS A 80 6.19 -0.52 -5.85
CA CYS A 80 5.35 -1.69 -6.00
C CYS A 80 4.14 -1.57 -5.06
N ALA A 81 3.21 -0.65 -5.36
CA ALA A 81 2.03 -0.45 -4.53
C ALA A 81 1.12 -1.70 -4.53
N PRO A 82 0.82 -2.32 -3.37
CA PRO A 82 -0.11 -3.44 -3.26
C PRO A 82 -1.56 -3.08 -3.64
N VAL A 83 -1.89 -1.80 -3.55
CA VAL A 83 -3.22 -1.25 -3.87
C VAL A 83 -3.05 -0.15 -4.90
N ALA A 84 -3.77 -0.26 -6.02
CA ALA A 84 -3.61 0.64 -7.16
C ALA A 84 -4.27 2.02 -6.96
N GLY A 85 -5.24 2.15 -6.06
CA GLY A 85 -5.90 3.42 -5.85
C GLY A 85 -7.05 3.38 -4.87
N THR A 86 -7.59 4.57 -4.61
CA THR A 86 -8.80 4.77 -3.81
C THR A 86 -9.89 5.40 -4.65
N HIS A 87 -11.13 4.98 -4.43
CA HIS A 87 -12.30 5.43 -5.16
C HIS A 87 -13.20 6.26 -4.26
N LYS A 88 -13.71 7.38 -4.77
CA LYS A 88 -14.67 8.23 -4.07
C LYS A 88 -15.78 8.64 -5.02
N VAL A 89 -17.01 8.66 -4.52
CA VAL A 89 -18.14 9.32 -5.21
C VAL A 89 -18.19 10.76 -4.74
N LEU A 90 -18.17 11.71 -5.66
CA LEU A 90 -18.28 13.13 -5.33
C LEU A 90 -19.70 13.42 -4.84
N PRO A 91 -19.88 13.95 -3.61
CA PRO A 91 -21.22 14.22 -3.07
C PRO A 91 -21.87 15.45 -3.73
N GLU A 92 -21.05 16.33 -4.29
CA GLU A 92 -21.45 17.59 -4.90
C GLU A 92 -20.57 17.92 -6.11
N SER A 93 -20.97 18.93 -6.89
CA SER A 93 -20.13 19.35 -8.02
C SER A 93 -18.81 19.91 -7.50
N THR A 94 -17.70 19.31 -7.91
CA THR A 94 -16.37 19.61 -7.38
C THR A 94 -15.40 19.94 -8.50
N ARG A 95 -14.63 21.00 -8.31
CA ARG A 95 -13.50 21.33 -9.18
C ARG A 95 -12.25 20.58 -8.71
N LEU A 96 -11.71 19.71 -9.56
CA LEU A 96 -10.53 18.89 -9.23
C LEU A 96 -9.31 19.30 -10.05
N PRO A 97 -8.11 19.32 -9.44
CA PRO A 97 -6.86 19.57 -10.16
C PRO A 97 -6.42 18.32 -10.96
N PHE A 98 -5.84 18.55 -12.13
CA PHE A 98 -5.21 17.55 -13.00
C PHE A 98 -3.88 18.11 -13.50
N LEU A 99 -3.04 17.24 -14.08
CA LEU A 99 -1.76 17.65 -14.68
C LEU A 99 -1.89 18.82 -15.68
N ARG A 100 -3.05 18.95 -16.34
CA ARG A 100 -3.35 20.04 -17.28
C ARG A 100 -4.55 20.87 -16.83
N GLY A 101 -4.39 21.55 -15.69
CA GLY A 101 -5.34 22.53 -15.17
C GLY A 101 -6.35 21.94 -14.20
N SER A 102 -7.58 22.43 -14.21
CA SER A 102 -8.66 21.94 -13.35
C SER A 102 -9.93 21.72 -14.15
N ARG A 103 -10.74 20.76 -13.72
CA ARG A 103 -12.04 20.45 -14.34
C ARG A 103 -13.12 20.33 -13.29
N ASP A 104 -14.31 20.80 -13.62
CA ASP A 104 -15.51 20.64 -12.82
C ASP A 104 -16.17 19.29 -13.13
N PHE A 105 -16.49 18.55 -12.08
CA PHE A 105 -17.21 17.28 -12.17
C PHE A 105 -18.56 17.42 -11.47
N PRO A 106 -19.64 16.83 -12.01
CA PRO A 106 -20.93 16.82 -11.35
C PRO A 106 -20.92 15.90 -10.12
N ALA A 107 -21.87 16.13 -9.22
CA ALA A 107 -22.19 15.21 -8.13
C ALA A 107 -22.48 13.80 -8.68
N GLY A 108 -22.09 12.77 -7.94
CA GLY A 108 -22.22 11.36 -8.36
C GLY A 108 -21.07 10.86 -9.24
N THR A 109 -20.13 11.72 -9.65
CA THR A 109 -18.94 11.27 -10.38
C THR A 109 -18.08 10.37 -9.49
N ILE A 110 -17.68 9.21 -10.01
CA ILE A 110 -16.67 8.35 -9.39
C ILE A 110 -15.29 8.87 -9.79
N VAL A 111 -14.49 9.24 -8.80
CA VAL A 111 -13.10 9.63 -8.98
C VAL A 111 -12.18 8.58 -8.38
N THR A 112 -11.08 8.31 -9.07
CA THR A 112 -10.04 7.39 -8.62
C THR A 112 -8.75 8.17 -8.44
N ALA A 113 -8.18 8.11 -7.23
CA ALA A 113 -6.82 8.58 -6.99
C ALA A 113 -5.87 7.39 -7.16
N SER A 114 -4.98 7.47 -8.16
CA SER A 114 -3.99 6.44 -8.46
C SER A 114 -2.80 6.57 -7.51
N ILE A 115 -2.57 5.55 -6.69
CA ILE A 115 -1.44 5.51 -5.75
C ILE A 115 -0.11 5.37 -6.52
N PRO A 116 0.04 4.43 -7.48
CA PRO A 116 1.25 4.29 -8.26
C PRO A 116 1.64 5.58 -8.99
N ASP A 117 0.68 6.27 -9.64
CA ASP A 117 0.97 7.49 -10.38
C ASP A 117 1.44 8.62 -9.45
N ALA A 118 0.82 8.74 -8.26
CA ALA A 118 1.26 9.70 -7.26
C ALA A 118 2.66 9.39 -6.72
N HIS A 119 3.02 8.12 -6.63
CA HIS A 119 4.32 7.66 -6.16
C HIS A 119 5.46 7.84 -7.15
N VAL A 120 5.15 8.04 -8.44
CA VAL A 120 6.13 8.34 -9.48
C VAL A 120 6.02 9.78 -10.02
N ASP A 121 5.22 10.63 -9.38
CA ASP A 121 5.08 12.04 -9.77
C ASP A 121 6.41 12.80 -9.55
N PRO A 122 7.06 13.30 -10.62
CA PRO A 122 8.34 13.99 -10.50
C PRO A 122 8.26 15.33 -9.73
N SER A 123 7.06 15.88 -9.52
CA SER A 123 6.86 17.06 -8.66
C SER A 123 6.93 16.73 -7.17
N ALA A 124 6.71 15.48 -6.79
CA ALA A 124 6.80 14.99 -5.42
C ALA A 124 8.09 14.20 -5.17
N PHE A 125 8.66 13.59 -6.20
CA PHE A 125 9.70 12.57 -6.12
C PHE A 125 10.82 12.85 -7.15
N GLU A 126 11.97 13.36 -6.69
CA GLU A 126 13.17 13.55 -7.53
C GLU A 126 13.72 12.20 -8.02
N ASP A 127 13.88 12.03 -9.33
CA ASP A 127 14.21 10.76 -9.98
C ASP A 127 13.26 9.63 -9.51
N PRO A 128 11.97 9.71 -9.89
CA PRO A 128 10.90 8.95 -9.26
C PRO A 128 11.05 7.43 -9.40
N MET A 129 11.79 6.98 -10.40
CA MET A 129 11.99 5.56 -10.67
C MET A 129 13.15 4.98 -9.87
N ALA A 130 14.15 5.79 -9.50
CA ALA A 130 15.29 5.33 -8.73
C ALA A 130 14.89 4.84 -7.33
N PHE A 131 15.42 3.69 -6.95
CA PHE A 131 15.21 3.12 -5.63
C PHE A 131 16.11 3.81 -4.59
N ARG A 132 15.55 4.74 -3.81
CA ARG A 132 16.30 5.52 -2.81
C ARG A 132 15.57 5.50 -1.45
N PRO A 133 15.80 4.47 -0.60
CA PRO A 133 15.23 4.42 0.74
C PRO A 133 15.52 5.69 1.54
N GLY A 134 14.49 6.27 2.16
CA GLY A 134 14.62 7.47 2.99
C GLY A 134 14.80 8.80 2.23
N ARG A 135 14.56 8.81 0.91
CA ARG A 135 14.67 10.00 0.03
C ARG A 135 13.70 11.15 0.36
N CYS A 136 12.57 10.85 0.97
CA CYS A 136 11.49 11.81 1.18
C CYS A 136 10.95 11.72 2.61
N PRO A 137 10.30 12.79 3.10
CA PRO A 137 9.52 12.71 4.33
C PRO A 137 8.49 11.58 4.25
N LYS A 138 8.26 10.94 5.41
CA LYS A 138 7.36 9.78 5.56
C LYS A 138 5.94 10.06 5.06
N ASP A 139 5.46 11.30 5.17
CA ASP A 139 4.11 11.69 4.75
C ASP A 139 3.86 11.63 3.22
N ARG A 140 4.91 11.48 2.41
CA ARG A 140 4.81 11.28 0.95
C ARG A 140 4.47 9.84 0.56
N TYR A 141 4.60 8.89 1.49
CA TYR A 141 4.30 7.49 1.26
C TYR A 141 2.80 7.22 1.47
N LEU A 142 2.06 7.16 0.37
CA LEU A 142 0.59 7.03 0.34
C LEU A 142 0.03 5.59 0.27
N ILE A 143 0.85 4.57 0.51
CA ILE A 143 0.52 3.13 0.31
C ILE A 143 -0.76 2.71 1.06
N TRP A 144 -1.01 3.30 2.22
CA TRP A 144 -2.10 2.94 3.13
C TRP A 144 -3.32 3.85 3.02
N ASN A 145 -3.60 4.37 1.81
CA ASN A 145 -4.70 5.32 1.55
C ASN A 145 -4.59 6.61 2.39
N GLY A 146 -3.36 7.02 2.68
CA GLY A 146 -3.02 8.20 3.47
C GLY A 146 -1.51 8.30 3.69
N PRO A 147 -1.03 9.43 4.23
CA PRO A 147 0.38 9.60 4.58
C PRO A 147 0.81 8.58 5.63
N PHE A 148 1.95 7.93 5.43
CA PHE A 148 2.53 6.98 6.39
C PHE A 148 2.75 7.64 7.76
N GLY A 149 2.27 7.00 8.83
CA GLY A 149 2.29 7.52 10.20
C GLY A 149 1.40 8.75 10.44
N GLY A 150 0.59 9.14 9.45
CA GLY A 150 -0.31 10.29 9.54
C GLY A 150 -1.78 9.91 9.61
N ALA A 151 -2.63 10.90 9.91
CA ALA A 151 -4.08 10.69 9.98
C ALA A 151 -4.75 10.97 8.62
N ALA A 152 -5.61 10.06 8.18
CA ALA A 152 -6.55 10.29 7.08
C ALA A 152 -7.89 9.58 7.35
N PRO A 153 -9.04 10.09 6.85
CA PRO A 153 -10.35 9.50 7.15
C PRO A 153 -10.54 8.03 6.74
N ARG A 154 -9.72 7.55 5.79
CA ARG A 154 -9.72 6.17 5.28
C ARG A 154 -8.32 5.53 5.33
N HIS A 155 -7.48 6.02 6.24
CA HIS A 155 -6.15 5.45 6.48
C HIS A 155 -6.27 3.96 6.84
N CYS A 156 -5.36 3.13 6.32
CA CYS A 156 -5.40 1.69 6.54
C CYS A 156 -5.22 1.36 8.03
N PRO A 157 -6.17 0.67 8.68
CA PRO A 157 -6.02 0.30 10.09
C PRO A 157 -4.90 -0.72 10.33
N GLY A 158 -4.42 -1.39 9.27
CA GLY A 158 -3.36 -2.38 9.32
C GLY A 158 -1.96 -1.86 8.97
N GLU A 159 -1.74 -0.54 8.86
CA GLU A 159 -0.43 0.04 8.46
C GLU A 159 0.74 -0.54 9.24
N SER A 160 0.69 -0.45 10.58
CA SER A 160 1.78 -0.91 11.45
C SER A 160 1.98 -2.43 11.42
N ILE A 161 0.88 -3.18 11.33
CA ILE A 161 0.91 -4.66 11.25
C ILE A 161 1.52 -5.10 9.91
N ALA A 162 1.11 -4.49 8.80
CA ALA A 162 1.61 -4.82 7.48
C ALA A 162 3.12 -4.53 7.37
N LEU A 163 3.56 -3.37 7.87
CA LEU A 163 4.98 -3.01 7.92
C LEU A 163 5.78 -4.03 8.73
N LYS A 164 5.30 -4.38 9.93
CA LYS A 164 6.00 -5.34 10.79
C LYS A 164 6.07 -6.74 10.17
N LEU A 165 5.02 -7.19 9.49
CA LEU A 165 5.04 -8.47 8.78
C LEU A 165 6.02 -8.45 7.61
N CYS A 166 6.08 -7.37 6.83
CA CYS A 166 7.08 -7.21 5.77
C CYS A 166 8.50 -7.33 6.33
N GLU A 167 8.80 -6.66 7.44
CA GLU A 167 10.10 -6.74 8.13
C GLU A 167 10.38 -8.17 8.62
N VAL A 168 9.47 -8.79 9.36
CA VAL A 168 9.65 -10.15 9.92
C VAL A 168 9.94 -11.17 8.83
N PHE A 169 9.13 -11.19 7.76
CA PHE A 169 9.31 -12.16 6.67
C PHE A 169 10.58 -11.89 5.87
N THR A 170 10.93 -10.62 5.60
CA THR A 170 12.13 -10.28 4.83
C THR A 170 13.40 -10.59 5.63
N THR A 171 13.42 -10.28 6.93
CA THR A 171 14.54 -10.65 7.82
C THR A 171 14.69 -12.16 7.92
N ALA A 172 13.61 -12.89 8.20
CA ALA A 172 13.66 -14.35 8.30
C ALA A 172 14.11 -15.01 6.98
N TYR A 173 13.75 -14.43 5.84
CA TYR A 173 14.21 -14.90 4.54
C TYR A 173 15.72 -14.73 4.36
N LEU A 174 16.26 -13.57 4.73
CA LEU A 174 17.70 -13.29 4.66
C LEU A 174 18.53 -14.15 5.61
N ASP A 175 18.06 -14.34 6.85
CA ASP A 175 18.77 -15.16 7.84
C ASP A 175 18.93 -16.61 7.34
N ARG A 176 17.88 -17.17 6.71
CA ARG A 176 17.94 -18.52 6.15
C ARG A 176 18.88 -18.66 4.95
N GLN A 177 19.11 -17.59 4.18
CA GLN A 177 20.09 -17.64 3.09
C GLN A 177 21.51 -17.78 3.64
N VAL A 178 21.84 -17.09 4.73
CA VAL A 178 23.14 -17.21 5.40
C VAL A 178 23.37 -18.63 5.89
N ASP A 179 22.38 -19.21 6.57
CA ASP A 179 22.44 -20.59 7.07
C ASP A 179 22.64 -21.64 5.97
N SER A 180 22.15 -21.37 4.74
CA SER A 180 22.32 -22.27 3.60
C SER A 180 23.68 -22.17 2.89
N GLN A 181 24.46 -21.13 3.18
CA GLN A 181 25.78 -20.86 2.58
C GLN A 181 26.95 -21.20 3.52
N ALA A 182 26.67 -21.47 4.80
CA ALA A 182 27.63 -21.91 5.82
C ALA A 182 27.75 -23.45 5.86
#